data_AF-T0G976-F1
#
_entry.id   AF-T0G976-F1
#
_cell.length_a   1.000
_cell.length_b   1.000
_cell.length_c   1.000
_cell.angle_alpha   90.00
_cell.angle_beta   90.00
_cell.angle_gamma   90.00
#
_symmetry.space_group_name_H-M   'P 1'
#
loop_
_entity.id
_entity.type
_entity.pdbx_description
1 polymer ?
#
loop_
_entity_poly.entity_id
_entity_poly.type
_entity_poly.pdbx_seq_one_letter_code
_entity_poly.pdbx_strand_id
1 'polypeptide(L)'
;MKIRIPIIFFYFALLSLFLLYSCSTIERRAASTEKFLEIKGVGAFGIFDPSVVMDRQLNKIYMSYSAVDPSYRWPVEHPHTVSTRLAYSIDKGLTWNDSGIVINEAEDELGQKLSLKLFGRSPKPMTWNQEVSSLIFDASAPRSERWKLFWHRYPLIDGERKFEYGWIAFKQAESPEQLAIAKEIKLFSGKYYDSAADQYLGTPQVRLNEIHSELRDCAAFTEPSAFIRENSLYLALSCADGNLPWNGRQILLSRRDGNWNYAGILLDNRRDSEGLLIAGNSFTGFSAPELIAVRNKTYLIVTPTTNDENPAYHGCMVFEIEDLESARILREAKSLKISKVIPGNSELHNGACSYLNVSSETGGFLLSQAYPDSVKVFRIVRTEIKL
;
A
#
# COMPACT_ATOMS: atom_id res chain seq x y z
N MET A 1 -33.54 26.20 66.79
CA MET A 1 -32.84 26.07 65.49
C MET A 1 -32.14 27.39 65.20
N LYS A 2 -30.94 27.69 65.72
CA LYS A 2 -29.59 27.27 65.23
C LYS A 2 -29.50 27.30 63.68
N ILE A 3 -29.00 28.39 63.06
CA ILE A 3 -27.58 28.82 62.85
C ILE A 3 -27.02 28.17 61.56
N ARG A 4 -26.37 28.82 60.56
CA ARG A 4 -25.58 30.06 60.45
C ARG A 4 -25.43 30.47 58.96
N ILE A 5 -25.14 31.75 58.74
CA ILE A 5 -24.74 32.39 57.47
C ILE A 5 -23.18 32.29 57.26
N PRO A 6 -22.56 32.97 56.27
CA PRO A 6 -21.77 32.40 55.16
C PRO A 6 -20.25 32.64 55.34
N ILE A 7 -19.39 32.16 54.42
CA ILE A 7 -18.03 32.70 54.31
C ILE A 7 -17.58 32.76 52.85
N ILE A 8 -17.48 34.00 52.34
CA ILE A 8 -16.51 34.42 51.33
C ILE A 8 -15.33 35.00 52.12
N PHE A 9 -14.09 34.59 51.86
CA PHE A 9 -12.92 35.44 52.09
C PHE A 9 -11.75 35.05 51.17
N PHE A 10 -11.25 36.08 50.50
CA PHE A 10 -10.01 36.22 49.72
C PHE A 10 -8.75 35.92 50.57
N TYR A 11 -7.66 35.42 49.96
CA TYR A 11 -6.29 35.93 50.16
C TYR A 11 -5.26 35.38 49.14
N PHE A 12 -4.61 36.32 48.45
CA PHE A 12 -3.24 36.43 47.89
C PHE A 12 -2.31 35.23 47.58
N ALA A 13 -1.83 35.24 46.32
CA ALA A 13 -0.43 35.25 45.83
C ALA A 13 0.64 34.27 46.35
N LEU A 14 1.19 33.43 45.43
CA LEU A 14 2.62 33.26 45.09
C LEU A 14 2.71 32.12 44.05
N LEU A 15 3.08 32.37 42.79
CA LEU A 15 4.44 32.21 42.24
C LEU A 15 5.02 30.78 42.37
N SER A 16 5.57 30.29 41.26
CA SER A 16 6.53 29.16 41.11
C SER A 16 6.00 27.71 41.13
N LEU A 17 5.66 27.18 39.95
CA LEU A 17 6.51 26.20 39.26
C LEU A 17 6.00 25.99 37.82
N PHE A 18 6.47 26.84 36.90
CA PHE A 18 6.53 26.47 35.48
C PHE A 18 7.53 25.32 35.38
N LEU A 19 7.04 24.08 35.44
CA LEU A 19 7.77 22.96 34.88
C LEU A 19 7.72 23.13 33.37
N LEU A 20 8.87 23.53 32.85
CA LEU A 20 9.26 23.49 31.45
C LEU A 20 9.00 22.07 30.91
N TYR A 21 7.77 21.77 30.50
CA TYR A 21 7.60 20.89 29.36
C TYR A 21 8.13 21.68 28.19
N SER A 22 9.35 21.32 27.79
CA SER A 22 9.89 21.61 26.48
C SER A 22 8.82 21.16 25.48
N CYS A 23 7.97 22.11 25.09
CA CYS A 23 7.28 22.05 23.83
C CYS A 23 8.43 22.03 22.83
N SER A 24 8.87 20.83 22.44
CA SER A 24 9.57 20.68 21.17
C SER A 24 8.52 21.09 20.14
N THR A 25 8.47 22.40 19.90
CA THR A 25 8.01 22.96 18.65
C THR A 25 8.71 22.14 17.59
N ILE A 26 7.99 21.16 17.05
CA ILE A 26 8.31 20.58 15.76
C ILE A 26 8.21 21.79 14.84
N GLU A 27 9.35 22.45 14.65
CA GLU A 27 9.52 23.46 13.63
C GLU A 27 8.90 22.87 12.38
N ARG A 28 7.93 23.59 11.79
CA ARG A 28 7.59 23.46 10.37
C ARG A 28 8.89 23.73 9.61
N ARG A 29 9.78 22.73 9.54
CA ARG A 29 10.94 22.77 8.68
C ARG A 29 10.41 22.99 7.27
N ALA A 30 11.06 23.94 6.61
CA ALA A 30 10.77 24.42 5.27
C ALA A 30 10.24 23.31 4.36
N ALA A 31 9.23 23.66 3.57
CA ALA A 31 8.70 22.83 2.49
C ALA A 31 9.85 22.11 1.80
N SER A 32 9.97 20.79 2.02
CA SER A 32 10.93 20.02 1.25
C SER A 32 10.56 20.25 -0.19
N THR A 33 11.49 20.72 -1.01
CA THR A 33 11.27 20.81 -2.45
C THR A 33 10.87 19.42 -2.94
N GLU A 34 9.59 19.24 -3.22
CA GLU A 34 9.07 17.99 -3.75
C GLU A 34 9.81 17.70 -5.05
N LYS A 35 10.58 16.61 -5.06
CA LYS A 35 11.26 16.18 -6.28
C LYS A 35 10.40 15.15 -6.97
N PHE A 36 9.63 15.59 -7.95
CA PHE A 36 8.88 14.70 -8.83
C PHE A 36 9.83 13.71 -9.51
N LEU A 37 9.47 12.44 -9.44
CA LEU A 37 10.07 11.40 -10.24
C LEU A 37 9.41 11.47 -11.62
N GLU A 38 10.20 11.82 -12.63
CA GLU A 38 9.74 11.85 -14.02
C GLU A 38 10.07 10.53 -14.71
N ILE A 39 9.04 9.86 -15.22
CA ILE A 39 9.17 8.78 -16.22
C ILE A 39 8.47 9.27 -17.49
N LYS A 40 9.24 9.37 -18.57
CA LYS A 40 8.78 9.96 -19.83
C LYS A 40 8.01 8.95 -20.68
N GLY A 41 7.00 9.44 -21.41
CA GLY A 41 6.30 8.66 -22.44
C GLY A 41 5.29 7.62 -21.96
N VAL A 42 4.96 7.60 -20.66
CA VAL A 42 4.05 6.62 -20.06
C VAL A 42 3.09 7.29 -19.06
N GLY A 43 1.91 6.71 -18.87
CA GLY A 43 0.89 7.18 -17.95
C GLY A 43 0.38 8.57 -18.36
N ALA A 44 -0.55 8.63 -19.30
CA ALA A 44 -1.15 9.87 -19.77
C ALA A 44 -1.74 10.71 -18.63
N PHE A 45 -2.34 10.04 -17.63
CA PHE A 45 -2.83 10.65 -16.40
C PHE A 45 -1.88 10.48 -15.22
N GLY A 46 -0.70 9.88 -15.42
CA GLY A 46 0.35 9.81 -14.42
C GLY A 46 0.71 8.40 -13.96
N ILE A 47 1.51 8.35 -12.90
CA ILE A 47 2.07 7.12 -12.32
C ILE A 47 2.02 7.16 -10.79
N PHE A 48 1.83 6.02 -10.15
CA PHE A 48 1.72 5.88 -8.68
C PHE A 48 2.02 4.45 -8.21
N ASP A 49 1.92 4.21 -6.90
CA ASP A 49 2.21 2.95 -6.20
C ASP A 49 3.55 2.31 -6.58
N PRO A 50 4.68 3.00 -6.31
CA PRO A 50 5.99 2.43 -6.58
C PRO A 50 6.26 1.21 -5.71
N SER A 51 6.99 0.24 -6.24
CA SER A 51 7.68 -0.79 -5.46
C SER A 51 9.08 -0.98 -6.03
N VAL A 52 10.10 -0.70 -5.22
CA VAL A 52 11.50 -0.72 -5.67
C VAL A 52 12.27 -1.91 -5.12
N VAL A 53 13.14 -2.46 -5.96
CA VAL A 53 14.08 -3.52 -5.57
C VAL A 53 15.42 -3.33 -6.26
N MET A 54 16.50 -3.57 -5.51
CA MET A 54 17.86 -3.50 -6.02
C MET A 54 18.30 -4.87 -6.56
N ASP A 55 18.62 -4.93 -7.85
CA ASP A 55 19.45 -5.99 -8.40
C ASP A 55 20.92 -5.68 -8.11
N ARG A 56 21.47 -6.36 -7.10
CA ARG A 56 22.87 -6.17 -6.69
C ARG A 56 23.87 -6.73 -7.69
N GLN A 57 23.49 -7.69 -8.53
CA GLN A 57 24.39 -8.27 -9.52
C GLN A 57 24.60 -7.29 -10.68
N LEU A 58 23.52 -6.64 -11.12
CA LEU A 58 23.57 -5.64 -12.18
C LEU A 58 23.81 -4.21 -11.69
N ASN A 59 23.84 -4.00 -10.37
CA ASN A 59 23.87 -2.66 -9.75
C ASN A 59 22.79 -1.74 -10.34
N LYS A 60 21.58 -2.29 -10.50
CA LYS A 60 20.43 -1.66 -11.14
C LYS A 60 19.24 -1.74 -10.19
N ILE A 61 18.51 -0.64 -10.05
CA ILE A 61 17.27 -0.61 -9.29
C ILE A 61 16.13 -0.78 -10.29
N TYR A 62 15.19 -1.67 -9.98
CA TYR A 62 13.94 -1.78 -10.69
C TYR A 62 12.82 -1.20 -9.85
N MET A 63 11.81 -0.67 -10.53
CA MET A 63 10.57 -0.21 -9.93
C MET A 63 9.41 -0.78 -10.72
N SER A 64 8.55 -1.56 -10.08
CA SER A 64 7.19 -1.74 -10.59
C SER A 64 6.34 -0.55 -10.14
N TYR A 65 5.41 -0.13 -10.98
CA TYR A 65 4.54 1.01 -10.68
C TYR A 65 3.23 0.91 -11.48
N SER A 66 2.18 1.53 -10.95
CA SER A 66 0.89 1.71 -11.61
C SER A 66 0.98 2.86 -12.61
N ALA A 67 0.63 2.62 -13.87
CA ALA A 67 0.51 3.64 -14.91
C ALA A 67 -0.95 3.85 -15.28
N VAL A 68 -1.37 5.12 -15.30
CA VAL A 68 -2.76 5.51 -15.57
C VAL A 68 -2.88 6.11 -16.95
N ASP A 69 -3.67 5.45 -17.79
CA ASP A 69 -3.90 5.83 -19.18
C ASP A 69 -5.41 5.88 -19.45
N PRO A 70 -5.89 6.67 -20.42
CA PRO A 70 -7.31 6.69 -20.77
C PRO A 70 -7.77 5.32 -21.25
N SER A 71 -9.00 4.93 -20.92
CA SER A 71 -9.63 3.81 -21.60
C SER A 71 -9.88 4.18 -23.06
N TYR A 72 -9.32 3.41 -23.98
CA TYR A 72 -9.59 3.58 -25.40
C TYR A 72 -10.97 3.08 -25.78
N ARG A 73 -11.51 2.10 -25.04
CA ARG A 73 -12.78 1.46 -25.37
C ARG A 73 -13.97 2.11 -24.67
N TRP A 74 -13.78 2.55 -23.44
CA TRP A 74 -14.82 3.06 -22.53
C TRP A 74 -14.44 4.44 -21.94
N PRO A 75 -14.06 5.44 -22.77
CA PRO A 75 -13.53 6.71 -22.27
C PRO A 75 -14.54 7.52 -21.43
N VAL A 76 -15.84 7.21 -21.52
CA VAL A 76 -16.89 7.88 -20.74
C VAL A 76 -17.17 7.12 -19.44
N GLU A 77 -17.38 5.80 -19.53
CA GLU A 77 -17.75 4.99 -18.39
C GLU A 77 -16.56 4.73 -17.48
N HIS A 78 -15.40 4.43 -18.07
CA HIS A 78 -14.14 4.13 -17.38
C HIS A 78 -13.06 5.08 -17.90
N PRO A 79 -13.03 6.35 -17.44
CA PRO A 79 -12.16 7.36 -18.03
C PRO A 79 -10.66 7.01 -17.93
N HIS A 80 -10.29 6.06 -17.08
CA HIS A 80 -8.92 5.58 -16.92
C HIS A 80 -8.86 4.06 -16.83
N THR A 81 -7.70 3.54 -17.21
CA THR A 81 -7.24 2.16 -17.07
C THR A 81 -5.94 2.18 -16.30
N VAL A 82 -5.69 1.12 -15.52
CA VAL A 82 -4.46 1.03 -14.71
C VAL A 82 -3.70 -0.24 -15.03
N SER A 83 -2.48 -0.07 -15.53
CA SER A 83 -1.56 -1.15 -15.88
C SER A 83 -0.35 -1.16 -14.94
N THR A 84 0.25 -2.32 -14.72
CA THR A 84 1.56 -2.42 -14.03
C THR A 84 2.69 -2.36 -15.05
N ARG A 85 3.63 -1.43 -14.86
CA ARG A 85 4.82 -1.24 -15.73
C ARG A 85 6.12 -1.43 -14.96
N LEU A 86 7.23 -1.52 -15.71
CA LEU A 86 8.58 -1.65 -15.16
C LEU A 86 9.46 -0.48 -15.56
N ALA A 87 10.06 0.19 -14.58
CA ALA A 87 11.10 1.18 -14.78
C ALA A 87 12.40 0.73 -14.12
N TYR A 88 13.50 1.38 -14.49
CA TYR A 88 14.78 1.13 -13.88
C TYR A 88 15.61 2.39 -13.68
N SER A 89 16.58 2.28 -12.77
CA SER A 89 17.62 3.27 -12.54
C SER A 89 18.99 2.61 -12.47
N ILE A 90 19.98 3.22 -13.12
CA ILE A 90 21.39 2.81 -13.10
C ILE A 90 22.28 3.81 -12.33
N ASP A 91 21.70 4.89 -11.82
CA ASP A 91 22.38 5.99 -11.14
C ASP A 91 21.88 6.15 -9.69
N LYS A 92 21.58 5.01 -9.06
CA LYS A 92 21.12 4.91 -7.66
C LYS A 92 19.79 5.66 -7.41
N GLY A 93 18.91 5.72 -8.40
CA GLY A 93 17.59 6.35 -8.30
C GLY A 93 17.60 7.86 -8.49
N LEU A 94 18.63 8.44 -9.11
CA LEU A 94 18.63 9.85 -9.54
C LEU A 94 17.71 10.06 -10.73
N THR A 95 17.83 9.19 -11.73
CA THR A 95 16.99 9.16 -12.92
C THR A 95 16.34 7.80 -13.08
N TRP A 96 15.15 7.81 -13.68
CA TRP A 96 14.34 6.63 -13.93
C TRP A 96 13.96 6.58 -15.39
N ASN A 97 14.11 5.40 -15.99
CA ASN A 97 13.75 5.13 -17.37
C ASN A 97 12.68 4.05 -17.38
N ASP A 98 11.60 4.28 -18.14
CA ASP A 98 10.67 3.20 -18.44
C ASP A 98 11.39 2.13 -19.25
N SER A 99 11.10 0.86 -18.96
CA SER A 99 11.73 -0.26 -19.67
C SER A 99 11.08 -0.53 -21.03
N GLY A 100 9.99 0.17 -21.38
CA GLY A 100 9.13 -0.16 -22.50
C GLY A 100 8.23 -1.38 -22.24
N ILE A 101 8.19 -1.86 -21.00
CA ILE A 101 7.56 -3.14 -20.64
C ILE A 101 6.32 -2.89 -19.80
N VAL A 102 5.18 -3.37 -20.30
CA VAL A 102 3.94 -3.55 -19.53
C VAL A 102 3.97 -4.98 -18.98
N ILE A 103 4.00 -5.12 -17.64
CA ILE A 103 3.99 -6.45 -17.02
C ILE A 103 2.56 -7.00 -16.98
N ASN A 104 1.62 -6.16 -16.56
CA ASN A 104 0.20 -6.49 -16.50
C ASN A 104 -0.57 -5.35 -17.18
N GLU A 105 -1.12 -5.66 -18.34
CA GLU A 105 -1.92 -4.71 -19.11
C GLU A 105 -3.34 -4.62 -18.53
N ALA A 106 -3.92 -3.43 -18.57
CA ALA A 106 -5.33 -3.25 -18.30
C ALA A 106 -6.16 -3.77 -19.49
N GLU A 107 -7.25 -4.47 -19.21
CA GLU A 107 -8.02 -5.16 -20.25
C GLU A 107 -9.43 -4.58 -20.33
N ASP A 108 -9.73 -3.87 -21.43
CA ASP A 108 -11.06 -3.36 -21.73
C ASP A 108 -11.90 -4.41 -22.48
N GLU A 109 -12.98 -4.85 -21.84
CA GLU A 109 -13.89 -5.81 -22.44
C GLU A 109 -15.36 -5.41 -22.32
N LEU A 110 -16.18 -5.94 -23.21
CA LEU A 110 -17.61 -6.04 -22.94
C LEU A 110 -17.72 -7.11 -21.87
N GLY A 111 -18.16 -6.76 -20.66
CA GLY A 111 -18.23 -7.68 -19.52
C GLY A 111 -19.30 -8.77 -19.68
N GLN A 112 -19.60 -9.23 -20.90
CA GLN A 112 -20.69 -10.14 -21.28
C GLN A 112 -20.90 -11.22 -20.23
N LYS A 113 -19.85 -11.94 -19.82
CA LYS A 113 -20.04 -13.08 -18.93
C LYS A 113 -20.24 -12.72 -17.46
N LEU A 114 -19.54 -11.70 -16.93
CA LEU A 114 -19.74 -11.21 -15.57
C LEU A 114 -21.03 -10.38 -15.45
N SER A 115 -21.18 -9.35 -16.29
CA SER A 115 -22.34 -8.46 -16.26
C SER A 115 -23.68 -9.14 -16.57
N LEU A 116 -23.75 -10.15 -17.46
CA LEU A 116 -25.00 -10.89 -17.69
C LEU A 116 -25.44 -11.67 -16.44
N LYS A 117 -24.48 -12.27 -15.70
CA LYS A 117 -24.76 -12.99 -14.45
C LYS A 117 -25.22 -12.03 -13.34
N LEU A 118 -24.63 -10.84 -13.28
CA LEU A 118 -24.86 -9.88 -12.19
C LEU A 118 -26.11 -9.04 -12.35
N PHE A 119 -26.41 -8.62 -13.58
CA PHE A 119 -27.46 -7.63 -13.82
C PHE A 119 -28.65 -8.20 -14.59
N GLY A 120 -28.57 -9.44 -15.09
CA GLY A 120 -29.65 -10.06 -15.89
C GLY A 120 -30.06 -9.22 -17.10
N ARG A 121 -29.16 -8.34 -17.56
CA ARG A 121 -29.38 -7.29 -18.55
C ARG A 121 -28.19 -7.23 -19.51
N SER A 122 -28.31 -6.40 -20.53
CA SER A 122 -27.29 -6.19 -21.55
C SER A 122 -25.88 -6.04 -20.96
N PRO A 123 -24.85 -6.57 -21.64
CA PRO A 123 -23.46 -6.47 -21.22
C PRO A 123 -23.06 -5.04 -20.86
N LYS A 124 -22.38 -4.88 -19.72
CA LYS A 124 -21.85 -3.58 -19.27
C LYS A 124 -20.38 -3.41 -19.69
N PRO A 125 -19.92 -2.17 -19.90
CA PRO A 125 -18.49 -1.86 -19.96
C PRO A 125 -17.76 -2.45 -18.76
N MET A 126 -16.60 -3.07 -19.01
CA MET A 126 -15.75 -3.63 -17.98
C MET A 126 -14.28 -3.37 -18.31
N THR A 127 -13.51 -3.00 -17.29
CA THR A 127 -12.06 -2.80 -17.40
C THR A 127 -11.37 -3.53 -16.27
N TRP A 128 -10.46 -4.45 -16.56
CA TRP A 128 -9.59 -5.05 -15.55
C TRP A 128 -8.44 -4.12 -15.23
N ASN A 129 -8.37 -3.65 -13.99
CA ASN A 129 -7.27 -2.83 -13.48
C ASN A 129 -6.24 -3.68 -12.73
N GLN A 130 -4.99 -3.24 -12.80
CA GLN A 130 -3.81 -3.88 -12.22
C GLN A 130 -3.10 -2.87 -11.32
N GLU A 131 -3.44 -2.85 -10.04
CA GLU A 131 -2.99 -1.82 -9.09
C GLU A 131 -2.11 -2.40 -7.97
N VAL A 132 -1.43 -1.48 -7.27
CA VAL A 132 -0.73 -1.72 -6.00
C VAL A 132 0.28 -2.88 -6.07
N SER A 133 1.22 -2.76 -7.01
CA SER A 133 2.20 -3.81 -7.29
C SER A 133 3.31 -3.89 -6.23
N SER A 134 3.80 -5.10 -5.95
CA SER A 134 5.00 -5.35 -5.16
C SER A 134 5.97 -6.28 -5.88
N LEU A 135 7.16 -5.75 -6.19
CA LEU A 135 8.23 -6.43 -6.90
C LEU A 135 9.34 -6.80 -5.93
N ILE A 136 9.77 -8.07 -5.96
CA ILE A 136 10.88 -8.56 -5.15
C ILE A 136 11.84 -9.43 -5.95
N PHE A 137 13.05 -9.55 -5.43
CA PHE A 137 14.07 -10.48 -5.88
C PHE A 137 14.43 -11.45 -4.76
N ASP A 138 14.29 -12.74 -5.04
CA ASP A 138 14.58 -13.85 -4.15
C ASP A 138 15.77 -14.64 -4.70
N ALA A 139 16.96 -14.35 -4.19
CA ALA A 139 18.20 -15.00 -4.63
C ALA A 139 18.25 -16.50 -4.29
N SER A 140 17.44 -16.95 -3.32
CA SER A 140 17.42 -18.33 -2.83
C SER A 140 16.50 -19.24 -3.66
N ALA A 141 15.55 -18.66 -4.39
CA ALA A 141 14.64 -19.40 -5.26
C ALA A 141 15.35 -20.00 -6.50
N PRO A 142 14.76 -21.05 -7.11
CA PRO A 142 15.17 -21.52 -8.43
C PRO A 142 15.28 -20.37 -9.43
N ARG A 143 16.22 -20.47 -10.38
CA ARG A 143 16.53 -19.39 -11.32
C ARG A 143 15.27 -18.82 -12.00
N SER A 144 14.34 -19.68 -12.43
CA SER A 144 13.07 -19.32 -13.07
C SER A 144 12.05 -18.61 -12.17
N GLU A 145 12.33 -18.45 -10.88
CA GLU A 145 11.37 -17.94 -9.87
C GLU A 145 11.95 -16.81 -9.03
N ARG A 146 13.13 -16.29 -9.38
CA ARG A 146 13.83 -15.30 -8.55
C ARG A 146 13.12 -13.96 -8.51
N TRP A 147 12.60 -13.51 -9.64
CA TRP A 147 11.79 -12.31 -9.69
C TRP A 147 10.35 -12.68 -9.46
N LYS A 148 9.69 -11.94 -8.57
CA LYS A 148 8.32 -12.19 -8.17
C LYS A 148 7.57 -10.86 -8.16
N LEU A 149 6.37 -10.85 -8.72
CA LEU A 149 5.48 -9.69 -8.71
C LEU A 149 4.13 -10.11 -8.14
N PHE A 150 3.65 -9.35 -7.17
CA PHE A 150 2.31 -9.44 -6.61
C PHE A 150 1.55 -8.16 -6.94
N TRP A 151 0.25 -8.25 -7.18
CA TRP A 151 -0.59 -7.06 -7.39
C TRP A 151 -2.06 -7.41 -7.12
N HIS A 152 -2.91 -6.39 -7.03
CA HIS A 152 -4.37 -6.59 -6.96
C HIS A 152 -4.96 -6.43 -8.36
N ARG A 153 -5.64 -7.48 -8.83
CA ARG A 153 -6.42 -7.47 -10.08
C ARG A 153 -7.90 -7.43 -9.75
N TYR A 154 -8.61 -6.44 -10.26
CA TYR A 154 -10.06 -6.31 -10.07
C TYR A 154 -10.72 -5.62 -11.27
N PRO A 155 -12.02 -5.88 -11.53
CA PRO A 155 -12.73 -5.19 -12.59
C PRO A 155 -13.37 -3.89 -12.08
N LEU A 156 -13.33 -2.87 -12.92
CA LEU A 156 -14.21 -1.72 -12.91
C LEU A 156 -15.43 -2.07 -13.78
N ILE A 157 -16.63 -1.97 -13.22
CA ILE A 157 -17.89 -2.21 -13.94
C ILE A 157 -18.82 -1.04 -13.69
N ASP A 158 -19.22 -0.35 -14.77
CA ASP A 158 -20.07 0.84 -14.69
C ASP A 158 -19.46 1.96 -13.82
N GLY A 159 -18.13 2.10 -13.88
CA GLY A 159 -17.38 3.08 -13.09
C GLY A 159 -17.12 2.68 -11.63
N GLU A 160 -17.60 1.52 -11.17
CA GLU A 160 -17.44 1.06 -9.80
C GLU A 160 -16.41 -0.07 -9.68
N ARG A 161 -15.53 0.01 -8.67
CA ARG A 161 -14.57 -1.06 -8.36
C ARG A 161 -15.32 -2.25 -7.77
N LYS A 162 -15.10 -3.45 -8.32
CA LYS A 162 -15.79 -4.67 -7.88
C LYS A 162 -14.82 -5.69 -7.30
N PHE A 163 -14.34 -5.42 -6.08
CA PHE A 163 -13.37 -6.27 -5.39
C PHE A 163 -13.90 -7.68 -5.09
N GLU A 164 -15.21 -7.90 -5.09
CA GLU A 164 -15.82 -9.23 -5.00
C GLU A 164 -15.47 -10.14 -6.19
N TYR A 165 -15.01 -9.59 -7.32
CA TYR A 165 -14.45 -10.38 -8.43
C TYR A 165 -12.92 -10.33 -8.49
N GLY A 166 -12.29 -9.57 -7.59
CA GLY A 166 -10.86 -9.35 -7.58
C GLY A 166 -10.06 -10.43 -6.86
N TRP A 167 -8.76 -10.43 -7.09
CA TRP A 167 -7.81 -11.34 -6.43
C TRP A 167 -6.43 -10.70 -6.31
N ILE A 168 -5.65 -11.19 -5.35
CA ILE A 168 -4.20 -10.99 -5.39
C ILE A 168 -3.64 -11.92 -6.45
N ALA A 169 -3.00 -11.33 -7.45
CA ALA A 169 -2.35 -12.03 -8.54
C ALA A 169 -0.84 -12.14 -8.30
N PHE A 170 -0.23 -13.12 -8.94
CA PHE A 170 1.18 -13.45 -8.75
C PHE A 170 1.82 -13.90 -10.07
N LYS A 171 3.05 -13.43 -10.32
CA LYS A 171 3.92 -13.89 -11.39
C LYS A 171 5.32 -14.13 -10.84
N GLN A 172 6.04 -15.05 -11.47
CA GLN A 172 7.46 -15.26 -11.20
C GLN A 172 8.24 -15.55 -12.47
N ALA A 173 9.50 -15.12 -12.52
CA ALA A 173 10.38 -15.26 -13.67
C ALA A 173 11.86 -15.23 -13.28
N GLU A 174 12.74 -15.50 -14.25
CA GLU A 174 14.20 -15.42 -14.06
C GLU A 174 14.76 -13.99 -14.11
N SER A 175 14.12 -13.11 -14.88
CA SER A 175 14.44 -11.68 -14.94
C SER A 175 13.18 -10.83 -14.72
N PRO A 176 13.30 -9.56 -14.31
CA PRO A 176 12.13 -8.71 -14.13
C PRO A 176 11.39 -8.45 -15.45
N GLU A 177 12.11 -8.36 -16.57
CA GLU A 177 11.51 -8.18 -17.90
C GLU A 177 10.67 -9.39 -18.32
N GLN A 178 11.10 -10.60 -17.97
CA GLN A 178 10.38 -11.83 -18.28
C GLN A 178 9.06 -11.96 -17.53
N LEU A 179 8.81 -11.15 -16.49
CA LEU A 179 7.49 -11.11 -15.83
C LEU A 179 6.37 -10.72 -16.81
N ALA A 180 6.65 -9.97 -17.88
CA ALA A 180 5.64 -9.59 -18.86
C ALA A 180 5.00 -10.80 -19.57
N ILE A 181 5.78 -11.86 -19.81
CA ILE A 181 5.32 -13.09 -20.46
C ILE A 181 5.11 -14.24 -19.48
N ALA A 182 5.45 -14.05 -18.20
CA ALA A 182 5.25 -15.06 -17.18
C ALA A 182 3.75 -15.33 -16.97
N LYS A 183 3.43 -16.59 -16.71
CA LYS A 183 2.04 -17.00 -16.44
C LYS A 183 1.53 -16.34 -15.17
N GLU A 184 0.39 -15.67 -15.26
CA GLU A 184 -0.35 -15.17 -14.09
C GLU A 184 -0.93 -16.33 -13.28
N ILE A 185 -0.82 -16.21 -11.97
CA ILE A 185 -1.46 -17.08 -10.98
C ILE A 185 -2.49 -16.24 -10.22
N LYS A 186 -3.74 -16.71 -10.23
CA LYS A 186 -4.78 -16.23 -9.31
C LYS A 186 -4.50 -16.78 -7.91
N LEU A 187 -3.84 -15.99 -7.06
CA LEU A 187 -3.26 -16.49 -5.82
C LEU A 187 -4.26 -16.47 -4.65
N PHE A 188 -4.73 -15.28 -4.25
CA PHE A 188 -5.61 -15.12 -3.09
C PHE A 188 -6.94 -14.46 -3.42
N SER A 189 -8.00 -14.93 -2.78
CA SER A 189 -9.31 -14.28 -2.77
C SER A 189 -9.82 -14.06 -1.34
N GLY A 190 -10.80 -13.15 -1.20
CA GLY A 190 -11.47 -12.83 0.06
C GLY A 190 -12.82 -13.54 0.26
N LYS A 191 -13.46 -13.24 1.39
CA LYS A 191 -14.74 -13.82 1.80
C LYS A 191 -15.86 -13.63 0.77
N TYR A 192 -15.92 -12.47 0.14
CA TYR A 192 -16.98 -12.14 -0.82
C TYR A 192 -16.60 -12.46 -2.26
N TYR A 193 -15.55 -13.25 -2.48
CA TYR A 193 -15.17 -13.64 -3.82
C TYR A 193 -16.29 -14.39 -4.55
N ASP A 194 -16.71 -13.89 -5.71
CA ASP A 194 -17.65 -14.58 -6.60
C ASP A 194 -16.88 -15.39 -7.66
N SER A 195 -17.11 -16.70 -7.61
CA SER A 195 -16.68 -17.70 -8.60
C SER A 195 -17.02 -17.39 -10.06
N ALA A 196 -17.89 -16.40 -10.35
CA ALA A 196 -18.08 -15.87 -11.70
C ALA A 196 -16.75 -15.46 -12.35
N ALA A 197 -15.79 -14.99 -11.56
CA ALA A 197 -14.47 -14.61 -12.03
C ALA A 197 -13.56 -15.82 -12.36
N ASP A 198 -13.96 -17.06 -12.04
CA ASP A 198 -13.15 -18.27 -12.31
C ASP A 198 -12.98 -18.57 -13.79
N GLN A 199 -13.84 -18.01 -14.64
CA GLN A 199 -13.75 -18.15 -16.09
C GLN A 199 -12.50 -17.53 -16.73
N TYR A 200 -11.78 -16.64 -16.03
CA TYR A 200 -10.61 -15.93 -16.58
C TYR A 200 -9.31 -16.71 -16.38
N LEU A 201 -9.08 -17.25 -15.17
CA LEU A 201 -7.82 -17.92 -14.81
C LEU A 201 -8.03 -19.17 -13.94
N GLY A 202 -9.25 -19.70 -13.88
CA GLY A 202 -9.63 -20.76 -12.95
C GLY A 202 -9.85 -20.23 -11.53
N THR A 203 -9.96 -21.14 -10.57
CA THR A 203 -10.17 -20.81 -9.15
C THR A 203 -8.91 -20.23 -8.50
N PRO A 204 -9.05 -19.33 -7.50
CA PRO A 204 -7.92 -18.94 -6.65
C PRO A 204 -7.21 -20.15 -6.06
N GLN A 205 -5.87 -20.11 -5.95
CA GLN A 205 -5.11 -21.17 -5.30
C GLN A 205 -5.44 -21.28 -3.81
N VAL A 206 -5.68 -20.14 -3.15
CA VAL A 206 -5.99 -20.09 -1.72
C VAL A 206 -7.12 -19.08 -1.48
N ARG A 207 -8.21 -19.56 -0.88
CA ARG A 207 -9.24 -18.69 -0.31
C ARG A 207 -8.76 -18.23 1.06
N LEU A 208 -8.16 -17.06 1.10
CA LEU A 208 -7.33 -16.65 2.23
C LEU A 208 -8.18 -16.38 3.49
N ASN A 209 -9.45 -16.04 3.35
CA ASN A 209 -10.40 -15.94 4.46
C ASN A 209 -10.72 -17.30 5.14
N GLU A 210 -10.36 -18.43 4.53
CA GLU A 210 -10.66 -19.78 5.03
C GLU A 210 -9.49 -20.42 5.79
N ILE A 211 -8.26 -19.88 5.66
CA ILE A 211 -7.07 -20.51 6.26
C ILE A 211 -6.91 -20.25 7.76
N HIS A 212 -7.55 -19.20 8.29
CA HIS A 212 -7.47 -18.84 9.70
C HIS A 212 -8.72 -18.06 10.16
N SER A 213 -9.14 -18.26 11.40
CA SER A 213 -10.38 -17.66 11.93
C SER A 213 -10.35 -16.14 12.00
N GLU A 214 -9.17 -15.53 12.17
CA GLU A 214 -9.02 -14.07 12.13
C GLU A 214 -9.21 -13.48 10.74
N LEU A 215 -9.16 -14.29 9.67
CA LEU A 215 -9.31 -13.80 8.30
C LEU A 215 -10.74 -13.96 7.78
N ARG A 216 -11.63 -14.61 8.55
CA ARG A 216 -12.97 -15.03 8.10
C ARG A 216 -13.88 -13.88 7.64
N ASP A 217 -13.61 -12.68 8.11
CA ASP A 217 -14.34 -11.44 7.87
C ASP A 217 -13.63 -10.49 6.90
N CYS A 218 -12.43 -10.84 6.42
CA CYS A 218 -11.77 -10.11 5.33
C CYS A 218 -12.58 -10.26 4.04
N ALA A 219 -13.32 -9.21 3.69
CA ALA A 219 -14.13 -9.13 2.49
C ALA A 219 -13.27 -9.27 1.23
N ALA A 220 -12.16 -8.54 1.20
CA ALA A 220 -11.17 -8.54 0.15
C ALA A 220 -9.76 -8.38 0.74
N PHE A 221 -8.77 -8.79 -0.04
CA PHE A 221 -7.35 -8.56 0.23
C PHE A 221 -6.79 -7.69 -0.89
N THR A 222 -5.99 -6.69 -0.54
CA THR A 222 -5.41 -5.73 -1.49
C THR A 222 -4.02 -5.30 -1.02
N GLU A 223 -3.36 -4.48 -1.85
CA GLU A 223 -2.10 -3.80 -1.52
C GLU A 223 -1.01 -4.77 -1.01
N PRO A 224 -0.63 -5.77 -1.82
CA PRO A 224 0.42 -6.69 -1.44
C PRO A 224 1.74 -5.96 -1.25
N SER A 225 2.47 -6.35 -0.21
CA SER A 225 3.90 -6.07 -0.10
C SER A 225 4.67 -7.31 0.28
N ALA A 226 5.49 -7.76 -0.66
CA ALA A 226 6.32 -8.93 -0.51
C ALA A 226 7.70 -8.57 0.04
N PHE A 227 8.29 -9.48 0.80
CA PHE A 227 9.60 -9.31 1.39
C PHE A 227 10.28 -10.68 1.60
N ILE A 228 11.59 -10.76 1.40
CA ILE A 228 12.37 -11.99 1.63
C ILE A 228 13.28 -11.79 2.83
N ARG A 229 13.22 -12.70 3.81
CA ARG A 229 14.18 -12.79 4.91
C ARG A 229 14.37 -14.23 5.33
N GLU A 230 15.64 -14.61 5.56
CA GLU A 230 16.00 -15.95 6.06
C GLU A 230 15.39 -17.07 5.19
N ASN A 231 15.47 -16.91 3.85
CA ASN A 231 14.89 -17.81 2.83
C ASN A 231 13.37 -18.02 2.94
N SER A 232 12.67 -17.20 3.72
CA SER A 232 11.21 -17.18 3.79
C SER A 232 10.67 -15.98 3.02
N LEU A 233 9.60 -16.21 2.28
CA LEU A 233 8.83 -15.16 1.63
C LEU A 233 7.72 -14.72 2.57
N TYR A 234 7.69 -13.43 2.86
CA TYR A 234 6.63 -12.78 3.62
C TYR A 234 5.79 -11.94 2.68
N LEU A 235 4.49 -11.85 2.97
CA LEU A 235 3.56 -11.01 2.24
C LEU A 235 2.66 -10.28 3.25
N ALA A 236 2.80 -8.97 3.32
CA ALA A 236 1.82 -8.12 3.97
C ALA A 236 0.66 -7.80 3.00
N LEU A 237 -0.55 -7.72 3.53
CA LEU A 237 -1.76 -7.38 2.77
C LEU A 237 -2.67 -6.50 3.63
N SER A 238 -3.35 -5.56 2.98
CA SER A 238 -4.54 -4.92 3.54
C SER A 238 -5.70 -5.91 3.45
N CYS A 239 -6.24 -6.31 4.60
CA CYS A 239 -7.52 -6.98 4.75
C CYS A 239 -8.60 -5.90 4.96
N ALA A 240 -9.54 -5.78 4.02
CA ALA A 240 -10.70 -4.92 4.17
C ALA A 240 -11.83 -5.67 4.90
N ASP A 241 -12.33 -5.12 6.01
CA ASP A 241 -13.52 -5.64 6.69
C ASP A 241 -14.78 -5.19 5.93
N GLY A 242 -15.64 -6.13 5.59
CA GLY A 242 -16.87 -5.88 4.83
C GLY A 242 -17.95 -5.10 5.57
N ASN A 243 -17.75 -4.80 6.86
CA ASN A 243 -18.75 -4.10 7.67
C ASN A 243 -18.56 -2.58 7.70
N LEU A 244 -17.32 -2.08 7.58
CA LEU A 244 -17.01 -0.65 7.56
C LEU A 244 -15.70 -0.42 6.79
N PRO A 245 -15.62 0.58 5.89
CA PRO A 245 -14.45 0.82 5.04
C PRO A 245 -13.13 1.10 5.79
N TRP A 246 -13.20 1.33 7.11
CA TRP A 246 -12.07 1.68 7.97
C TRP A 246 -11.66 0.61 8.98
N ASN A 247 -12.43 -0.47 9.12
CA ASN A 247 -12.11 -1.58 10.02
C ASN A 247 -11.08 -2.56 9.41
N GLY A 248 -10.15 -2.04 8.62
CA GLY A 248 -9.12 -2.82 7.97
C GLY A 248 -8.05 -3.34 8.92
N ARG A 249 -7.30 -4.33 8.46
CA ARG A 249 -6.12 -4.86 9.16
C ARG A 249 -4.98 -5.02 8.17
N GLN A 250 -3.77 -4.75 8.63
CA GLN A 250 -2.54 -5.08 7.93
C GLN A 250 -2.11 -6.46 8.44
N ILE A 251 -2.31 -7.49 7.61
CA ILE A 251 -1.99 -8.87 7.97
C ILE A 251 -0.64 -9.28 7.41
N LEU A 252 -0.03 -10.31 7.98
CA LEU A 252 1.19 -10.91 7.48
C LEU A 252 1.00 -12.39 7.20
N LEU A 253 1.45 -12.81 6.02
CA LEU A 253 1.59 -14.20 5.62
C LEU A 253 3.07 -14.55 5.50
N SER A 254 3.39 -15.81 5.75
CA SER A 254 4.69 -16.41 5.41
C SER A 254 4.50 -17.58 4.47
N ARG A 255 5.41 -17.75 3.51
CA ARG A 255 5.46 -18.91 2.62
C ARG A 255 6.63 -19.78 3.00
N ARG A 256 6.33 -21.00 3.44
CA ARG A 256 7.29 -22.02 3.87
C ARG A 256 6.94 -23.35 3.24
N ASP A 257 7.95 -24.04 2.71
CA ASP A 257 7.78 -25.33 2.03
C ASP A 257 6.68 -25.31 0.96
N GLY A 258 6.58 -24.19 0.24
CA GLY A 258 5.57 -23.96 -0.79
C GLY A 258 4.19 -23.54 -0.30
N ASN A 259 3.89 -23.67 1.00
CA ASN A 259 2.59 -23.37 1.60
C ASN A 259 2.54 -21.96 2.21
N TRP A 260 1.38 -21.33 2.11
CA TRP A 260 1.11 -20.05 2.76
C TRP A 260 0.53 -20.26 4.15
N ASN A 261 1.12 -19.58 5.14
CA ASN A 261 0.72 -19.62 6.53
C ASN A 261 0.38 -18.22 7.00
N TYR A 262 -0.68 -18.11 7.81
CA TYR A 262 -1.02 -16.86 8.46
C TYR A 262 -0.10 -16.63 9.66
N ALA A 263 0.66 -15.53 9.66
CA ALA A 263 1.57 -15.17 10.75
C ALA A 263 0.89 -14.32 11.82
N GLY A 264 -0.06 -13.44 11.43
CA GLY A 264 -0.82 -12.61 12.36
C GLY A 264 -1.21 -11.25 11.79
N ILE A 265 -1.68 -10.39 12.69
CA ILE A 265 -2.04 -8.99 12.40
C ILE A 265 -0.86 -8.09 12.81
N LEU A 266 -0.26 -7.41 11.84
CA LEU A 266 0.75 -6.38 12.09
C LEU A 266 0.12 -5.12 12.71
N LEU A 267 -0.95 -4.61 12.08
CA LEU A 267 -1.73 -3.46 12.54
C LEU A 267 -3.22 -3.74 12.42
N ASP A 268 -3.96 -3.40 13.47
CA ASP A 268 -5.42 -3.41 13.49
C ASP A 268 -5.93 -1.97 13.49
N ASN A 269 -6.64 -1.53 12.46
CA ASN A 269 -7.00 -0.12 12.33
C ASN A 269 -7.77 0.39 13.55
N ARG A 270 -8.74 -0.39 14.05
CA ARG A 270 -9.57 0.02 15.19
C ARG A 270 -8.76 0.16 16.47
N ARG A 271 -7.93 -0.84 16.80
CA ARG A 271 -7.14 -0.85 18.03
C ARG A 271 -5.97 0.12 17.97
N ASP A 272 -5.28 0.15 16.83
CA ASP A 272 -3.97 0.77 16.72
C ASP A 272 -4.02 2.24 16.23
N SER A 273 -5.15 2.68 15.68
CA SER A 273 -5.39 4.10 15.40
C SER A 273 -6.10 4.84 16.54
N GLU A 274 -6.63 4.14 17.55
CA GLU A 274 -7.37 4.74 18.65
C GLU A 274 -6.49 5.73 19.44
N GLY A 275 -6.91 7.00 19.45
CA GLY A 275 -6.16 8.07 20.12
C GLY A 275 -4.82 8.43 19.46
N LEU A 276 -4.51 7.88 18.29
CA LEU A 276 -3.29 8.20 17.56
C LEU A 276 -3.38 9.61 16.98
N LEU A 277 -2.58 10.53 17.55
CA LEU A 277 -2.48 11.91 17.12
C LEU A 277 -1.07 12.20 16.62
N ILE A 278 -0.94 12.62 15.36
CA ILE A 278 0.34 13.10 14.80
C ILE A 278 0.14 14.49 14.25
N ALA A 279 0.93 15.44 14.76
CA ALA A 279 0.88 16.85 14.38
C ALA A 279 -0.55 17.45 14.44
N GLY A 280 -1.37 16.96 15.38
CA GLY A 280 -2.76 17.40 15.57
C GLY A 280 -3.80 16.66 14.73
N ASN A 281 -3.39 15.78 13.81
CA ASN A 281 -4.30 14.96 13.02
C ASN A 281 -4.58 13.62 13.72
N SER A 282 -5.86 13.25 13.81
CA SER A 282 -6.30 11.92 14.24
C SER A 282 -6.45 11.00 13.03
N PHE A 283 -6.00 9.76 13.15
CA PHE A 283 -6.16 8.75 12.10
C PHE A 283 -7.13 7.66 12.54
N THR A 284 -7.78 7.05 11.56
CA THR A 284 -8.79 6.01 11.75
C THR A 284 -8.36 4.67 11.20
N GLY A 285 -7.20 4.61 10.55
CA GLY A 285 -6.63 3.37 10.07
C GLY A 285 -5.32 3.53 9.32
N PHE A 286 -4.92 2.42 8.72
CA PHE A 286 -3.72 2.28 7.92
C PHE A 286 -4.07 1.49 6.65
N SER A 287 -3.42 1.83 5.54
CA SER A 287 -3.50 1.17 4.24
C SER A 287 -2.11 1.05 3.62
N ALA A 288 -2.03 0.43 2.45
CA ALA A 288 -0.87 0.35 1.59
C ALA A 288 0.41 -0.07 2.32
N PRO A 289 0.45 -1.28 2.91
CA PRO A 289 1.61 -1.76 3.63
C PRO A 289 2.80 -1.91 2.67
N GLU A 290 4.01 -1.58 3.15
CA GLU A 290 5.27 -1.95 2.52
C GLU A 290 6.23 -2.55 3.56
N LEU A 291 6.71 -3.76 3.28
CA LEU A 291 7.74 -4.44 4.06
C LEU A 291 9.12 -4.15 3.50
N ILE A 292 10.02 -3.66 4.37
CA ILE A 292 11.40 -3.34 3.97
C ILE A 292 12.40 -3.80 5.02
N ALA A 293 13.68 -3.91 4.62
CA ALA A 293 14.79 -4.11 5.53
C ALA A 293 15.82 -2.99 5.42
N VAL A 294 16.21 -2.44 6.57
CA VAL A 294 17.26 -1.43 6.71
C VAL A 294 18.15 -1.79 7.89
N ARG A 295 19.46 -1.92 7.66
CA ARG A 295 20.48 -2.15 8.72
C ARG A 295 20.08 -3.27 9.71
N ASN A 296 19.77 -4.47 9.19
CA ASN A 296 19.33 -5.68 9.91
C ASN A 296 17.96 -5.63 10.60
N LYS A 297 17.28 -4.49 10.56
CA LYS A 297 15.92 -4.34 11.06
C LYS A 297 14.92 -4.46 9.92
N THR A 298 13.76 -5.00 10.24
CA THR A 298 12.62 -5.04 9.32
C THR A 298 11.61 -3.98 9.75
N TYR A 299 11.02 -3.30 8.79
CA TYR A 299 10.03 -2.26 9.02
C TYR A 299 8.79 -2.53 8.19
N LEU A 300 7.66 -2.12 8.75
CA LEU A 300 6.41 -1.92 8.03
C LEU A 300 6.24 -0.42 7.80
N ILE A 301 6.11 -0.01 6.55
CA ILE A 301 5.63 1.30 6.14
C ILE A 301 4.14 1.15 5.85
N VAL A 302 3.34 2.12 6.24
CA VAL A 302 1.91 2.18 5.89
C VAL A 302 1.51 3.61 5.62
N THR A 303 0.46 3.77 4.84
CA THR A 303 -0.21 5.05 4.68
C THR A 303 -1.34 5.17 5.71
N PRO A 304 -1.28 6.14 6.64
CA PRO A 304 -2.38 6.38 7.55
C PRO A 304 -3.57 7.04 6.84
N THR A 305 -4.78 6.71 7.28
CA THR A 305 -6.04 7.14 6.65
C THR A 305 -6.98 7.82 7.65
N THR A 306 -7.91 8.65 7.14
CA THR A 306 -9.04 9.23 7.88
C THR A 306 -10.38 8.73 7.33
N ASN A 307 -11.47 8.89 8.10
CA ASN A 307 -12.82 8.43 7.74
C ASN A 307 -13.70 9.52 7.11
N ASP A 308 -13.10 10.54 6.53
CA ASP A 308 -13.86 11.59 5.83
C ASP A 308 -14.48 11.01 4.54
N GLU A 309 -15.46 11.71 3.94
CA GLU A 309 -16.23 11.23 2.77
C GLU A 309 -15.36 10.72 1.60
N ASN A 310 -14.09 11.16 1.55
CA ASN A 310 -13.03 10.48 0.82
C ASN A 310 -11.91 10.16 1.83
N PRO A 311 -11.60 8.88 2.11
CA PRO A 311 -10.52 8.55 3.04
C PRO A 311 -9.21 9.13 2.50
N ALA A 312 -8.78 10.21 3.14
CA ALA A 312 -7.58 10.91 2.76
C ALA A 312 -6.38 10.07 3.21
N TYR A 313 -5.42 9.90 2.32
CA TYR A 313 -4.14 9.26 2.61
C TYR A 313 -3.22 10.37 3.14
N HIS A 314 -2.48 10.12 4.23
CA HIS A 314 -1.69 11.17 4.92
C HIS A 314 -0.19 10.84 5.04
N GLY A 315 0.52 10.85 3.90
CA GLY A 315 1.92 10.46 3.86
C GLY A 315 2.15 9.02 4.30
N CYS A 316 3.24 8.75 5.03
CA CYS A 316 3.50 7.41 5.56
C CYS A 316 3.97 7.42 7.01
N MET A 317 3.69 6.31 7.69
CA MET A 317 4.23 5.99 9.00
C MET A 317 5.08 4.72 8.92
N VAL A 318 6.11 4.66 9.75
CA VAL A 318 7.05 3.53 9.76
C VAL A 318 7.11 2.93 11.14
N PHE A 319 6.94 1.61 11.19
CA PHE A 319 6.94 0.81 12.40
C PHE A 319 8.02 -0.27 12.29
N GLU A 320 8.82 -0.44 13.33
CA GLU A 320 9.77 -1.55 13.40
C GLU A 320 9.01 -2.85 13.67
N ILE A 321 9.27 -3.88 12.89
CA ILE A 321 8.78 -5.24 13.14
C ILE A 321 9.77 -5.92 14.07
N GLU A 322 9.31 -6.27 15.27
CA GLU A 322 10.10 -6.97 16.28
C GLU A 322 10.27 -8.45 15.90
N ASP A 323 9.21 -9.07 15.38
CA ASP A 323 9.18 -10.48 15.01
C ASP A 323 8.25 -10.72 13.82
N LEU A 324 8.81 -11.18 12.69
CA LEU A 324 8.05 -11.51 11.49
C LEU A 324 7.27 -12.82 11.61
N GLU A 325 7.73 -13.75 12.45
CA GLU A 325 7.10 -15.06 12.58
C GLU A 325 5.74 -14.98 13.26
N SER A 326 5.62 -14.06 14.20
CA SER A 326 4.40 -13.79 14.97
C SER A 326 3.72 -12.47 14.60
N ALA A 327 4.15 -11.83 13.50
CA ALA A 327 3.64 -10.53 13.03
C ALA A 327 3.64 -9.43 14.11
N ARG A 328 4.68 -9.37 14.95
CA ARG A 328 4.74 -8.44 16.09
C ARG A 328 5.45 -7.15 15.74
N ILE A 329 4.73 -6.02 15.83
CA ILE A 329 5.28 -4.67 15.75
C ILE A 329 5.80 -4.22 17.12
N LEU A 330 6.91 -3.49 17.12
CA LEU A 330 7.52 -2.90 18.30
C LEU A 330 6.57 -1.89 18.97
N ARG A 331 6.36 -2.06 20.28
CA ARG A 331 5.50 -1.21 21.12
C ARG A 331 6.27 -0.67 22.32
N GLU A 332 5.89 0.51 22.79
CA GLU A 332 6.39 1.12 24.02
C GLU A 332 5.21 1.39 24.95
N ALA A 333 5.26 0.80 26.17
CA ALA A 333 4.16 0.86 27.13
C ALA A 333 2.77 0.48 26.54
N LYS A 334 2.74 -0.51 25.63
CA LYS A 334 1.59 -1.01 24.84
C LYS A 334 1.15 -0.13 23.66
N SER A 335 1.66 1.09 23.55
CA SER A 335 1.42 1.97 22.40
C SER A 335 2.34 1.61 21.23
N LEU A 336 1.89 1.85 19.99
CA LEU A 336 2.74 1.69 18.82
C LEU A 336 3.97 2.60 18.92
N LYS A 337 5.17 2.02 18.69
CA LYS A 337 6.38 2.82 18.59
C LYS A 337 6.60 3.23 17.14
N ILE A 338 6.24 4.47 16.83
CA ILE A 338 6.49 5.06 15.51
C ILE A 338 8.00 5.32 15.37
N SER A 339 8.61 4.67 14.38
CA SER A 339 10.02 4.88 14.03
C SER A 339 10.20 6.15 13.20
N LYS A 340 9.25 6.43 12.30
CA LYS A 340 9.30 7.61 11.43
C LYS A 340 7.90 8.02 10.97
N VAL A 341 7.72 9.32 10.76
CA VAL A 341 6.59 9.90 10.02
C VAL A 341 7.17 10.62 8.81
N ILE A 342 6.59 10.34 7.65
CA ILE A 342 6.95 10.93 6.38
C ILE A 342 5.74 11.77 5.96
N PRO A 343 5.81 13.10 6.09
CA PRO A 343 4.68 13.94 5.74
C PRO A 343 4.40 13.83 4.24
N GLY A 344 3.16 13.53 3.90
CA GLY A 344 2.61 13.76 2.58
C GLY A 344 1.75 15.02 2.61
N ASN A 345 1.43 15.57 1.44
CA ASN A 345 0.36 16.56 1.36
C ASN A 345 -0.98 15.80 1.50
N SER A 346 -1.72 16.02 2.57
CA SER A 346 -2.99 15.31 2.87
C SER A 346 -4.07 15.51 1.81
N GLU A 347 -4.00 16.58 1.03
CA GLU A 347 -4.95 16.84 -0.07
C GLU A 347 -4.58 16.10 -1.35
N LEU A 348 -3.31 15.68 -1.46
CA LEU A 348 -2.77 15.12 -2.70
C LEU A 348 -2.32 13.66 -2.53
N HIS A 349 -1.87 13.24 -1.36
CA HIS A 349 -1.32 11.90 -1.19
C HIS A 349 -2.39 10.86 -1.50
N ASN A 350 -2.02 9.85 -2.29
CA ASN A 350 -2.95 8.86 -2.80
C ASN A 350 -2.20 7.56 -3.09
N GLY A 351 -2.40 6.53 -2.26
CA GLY A 351 -1.83 5.20 -2.47
C GLY A 351 -0.59 4.91 -1.62
N ALA A 352 0.28 4.05 -2.16
CA ALA A 352 1.38 3.44 -1.43
C ALA A 352 2.62 4.32 -1.34
N CYS A 353 3.41 4.04 -0.32
CA CYS A 353 4.78 4.51 -0.18
C CYS A 353 5.76 3.40 -0.51
N SER A 354 6.92 3.80 -1.06
CA SER A 354 8.07 2.90 -1.21
C SER A 354 9.33 3.46 -0.55
N TYR A 355 10.27 2.61 -0.14
CA TYR A 355 11.57 3.05 0.38
C TYR A 355 12.75 2.62 -0.49
N LEU A 356 13.44 3.61 -1.05
CA LEU A 356 14.66 3.39 -1.82
C LEU A 356 15.87 3.29 -0.88
N ASN A 357 16.21 2.06 -0.49
CA ASN A 357 17.35 1.78 0.39
C ASN A 357 18.70 1.74 -0.38
N VAL A 358 19.23 2.91 -0.72
CA VAL A 358 20.57 3.06 -1.33
C VAL A 358 21.46 4.00 -0.53
N SER A 359 22.76 3.72 -0.52
CA SER A 359 23.76 4.34 0.37
C SER A 359 24.11 5.82 0.05
N SER A 360 23.37 6.49 -0.81
CA SER A 360 23.70 7.80 -1.41
C SER A 360 22.75 8.93 -0.99
N GLU A 361 22.99 10.14 -1.51
CA GLU A 361 22.10 11.33 -1.51
C GLU A 361 20.69 11.06 -2.08
N THR A 362 20.47 9.87 -2.63
CA THR A 362 19.33 9.52 -3.46
C THR A 362 18.36 8.56 -2.80
N GLY A 363 18.77 7.95 -1.69
CA GLY A 363 17.90 7.10 -0.88
C GLY A 363 16.87 7.94 -0.12
N GLY A 364 15.70 7.35 0.07
CA GLY A 364 14.58 8.00 0.77
C GLY A 364 13.24 7.40 0.38
N PHE A 365 12.16 8.01 0.85
CA PHE A 365 10.80 7.56 0.55
C PHE A 365 10.32 8.07 -0.80
N LEU A 366 9.59 7.21 -1.50
CA LEU A 366 8.81 7.51 -2.69
C LEU A 366 7.34 7.56 -2.28
N LEU A 367 6.69 8.68 -2.55
CA LEU A 367 5.30 8.94 -2.17
C LEU A 367 4.44 9.04 -3.42
N SER A 368 3.30 8.36 -3.42
CA SER A 368 2.28 8.53 -4.45
C SER A 368 1.43 9.76 -4.16
N GLN A 369 1.24 10.65 -5.13
CA GLN A 369 0.43 11.86 -5.00
C GLN A 369 -0.47 12.03 -6.24
N ALA A 370 -1.64 12.61 -6.05
CA ALA A 370 -2.65 12.93 -7.04
C ALA A 370 -2.87 14.45 -7.06
N TYR A 371 -2.74 15.06 -8.23
CA TYR A 371 -2.91 16.48 -8.50
C TYR A 371 -4.09 16.63 -9.48
N PRO A 372 -5.35 16.69 -8.99
CA PRO A 372 -6.54 16.62 -9.83
C PRO A 372 -6.61 17.68 -10.93
N ASP A 373 -6.02 18.85 -10.68
CA ASP A 373 -5.97 19.97 -11.64
C ASP A 373 -4.83 19.86 -12.66
N SER A 374 -4.06 18.76 -12.65
CA SER A 374 -2.96 18.50 -13.59
C SER A 374 -3.36 17.49 -14.67
N VAL A 375 -2.83 17.65 -15.88
CA VAL A 375 -2.95 16.64 -16.95
C VAL A 375 -2.42 15.28 -16.48
N LYS A 376 -1.28 15.29 -15.79
CA LYS A 376 -0.75 14.12 -15.09
C LYS A 376 -1.17 14.21 -13.63
N VAL A 377 -2.36 13.69 -13.36
CA VAL A 377 -2.95 13.59 -12.04
C VAL A 377 -2.01 12.87 -11.09
N PHE A 378 -1.56 11.66 -11.44
CA PHE A 378 -0.75 10.84 -10.55
C PHE A 378 0.75 11.09 -10.71
N ARG A 379 1.45 11.23 -9.59
CA ARG A 379 2.89 11.49 -9.50
C ARG A 379 3.51 10.65 -8.41
N ILE A 380 4.78 10.28 -8.62
CA ILE A 380 5.64 9.78 -7.55
C ILE A 380 6.58 10.93 -7.15
N VAL A 381 6.64 11.22 -5.85
CA VAL A 381 7.51 12.24 -5.26
C VAL A 381 8.58 11.54 -4.43
N ARG A 382 9.84 11.93 -4.62
CA ARG A 382 10.95 11.46 -3.78
C ARG A 382 11.20 12.45 -2.65
N THR A 383 11.33 11.92 -1.43
CA THR A 383 11.75 12.67 -0.25
C THR A 383 13.24 12.45 0.04
N GLU A 384 13.84 13.35 0.81
CA GLU A 384 15.20 13.18 1.35
C GLU A 384 15.22 12.49 2.73
N ILE A 385 14.05 12.07 3.21
CA ILE A 385 13.88 11.46 4.53
C ILE A 385 14.41 10.02 4.46
N LYS A 386 15.30 9.66 5.39
CA LYS A 386 15.93 8.34 5.50
C LYS A 386 15.55 7.62 6.80
N LEU A 387 15.66 6.29 6.77
CA LEU A 387 15.54 5.39 7.92
C LEU A 387 16.87 5.14 8.62
#